data_AF-A0AAE3KUL3-F1
#
_entry.id   AF-A0AAE3KUL3-F1
#
_cell.length_a   1.000
_cell.length_b   1.000
_cell.length_c   1.000
_cell.angle_alpha   90.00
_cell.angle_beta   90.00
_cell.angle_gamma   90.00
#
_symmetry.space_group_name_H-M   'P 1'
#
loop_
_entity.id
_entity.type
_entity.pdbx_description
1 polymer ?
#
loop_
_entity_poly.entity_id
_entity_poly.type
_entity_poly.pdbx_seq_one_letter_code
_entity_poly.pdbx_strand_id
1 'polypeptide(L)'
;MKYFIEVSYLGTNFHGWQIQPNNPSIQGELENALSTILGENISIMGSSRTDTGVNARQQFAHFRTSKKLVELDALKNRLNKFLKSDISVNKIFLVFPDSHTRFDALNRKYIYRIINSKDPFKREIAAIYFKKLDIAKLNEASGILLKHIDFKSFSKVKTSVNTFDCKIEEAFWVQNGNTLEFHIKANRFLRGMVRAIVGTLLNVGYGKITVEDFEKIILERDRTKAGIAAKAEGLTLEEVNYSEGYFERKIEIHEAQTHEMSVVKELFIEYQAHLGISLCFQGFQEELDTLPGKYSVPTGTILLAKERENIAGIVALKQLEDGICEMKRLFVLPDYQGYGIGKMLTEALLEKSKNLSFKTMKLDTLGRLESAVALYKKLGFEQTNPYNINPEEDILYFEKQL
;
A
#
# COMPACT_ATOMS: atom_id res chain seq x y z
N MET A 1 -9.68 -1.86 -9.24
CA MET A 1 -8.33 -2.12 -8.64
C MET A 1 -7.79 -0.86 -7.98
N LYS A 2 -6.92 -0.98 -6.96
CA LYS A 2 -6.30 0.17 -6.27
C LYS A 2 -4.78 0.18 -6.51
N TYR A 3 -4.24 1.37 -6.73
CA TYR A 3 -2.80 1.57 -6.95
C TYR A 3 -2.28 2.67 -6.04
N PHE A 4 -1.05 2.54 -5.57
CA PHE A 4 -0.30 3.65 -4.99
C PHE A 4 0.61 4.25 -6.06
N ILE A 5 0.79 5.55 -6.00
CA ILE A 5 1.71 6.32 -6.83
C ILE A 5 2.66 7.08 -5.90
N GLU A 6 3.96 6.85 -6.07
CA GLU A 6 5.02 7.58 -5.38
C GLU A 6 5.46 8.75 -6.25
N VAL A 7 5.47 9.93 -5.66
CA VAL A 7 5.78 11.18 -6.35
C VAL A 7 6.79 12.01 -5.56
N SER A 8 7.57 12.80 -6.29
CA SER A 8 8.40 13.89 -5.77
C SER A 8 7.97 15.20 -6.42
N TYR A 9 8.12 16.31 -5.70
CA TYR A 9 7.81 17.64 -6.25
C TYR A 9 8.50 18.79 -5.53
N LEU A 10 8.72 19.87 -6.30
CA LEU A 10 8.96 21.21 -5.79
C LEU A 10 7.62 21.94 -5.58
N GLY A 11 7.38 22.42 -4.36
CA GLY A 11 6.12 23.04 -3.97
C GLY A 11 6.01 24.51 -4.35
N THR A 12 7.07 25.14 -4.85
CA THR A 12 7.18 26.60 -5.08
C THR A 12 6.04 27.17 -5.91
N ASN A 13 5.64 26.48 -6.98
CA ASN A 13 4.62 26.94 -7.93
C ASN A 13 3.19 26.48 -7.58
N PHE A 14 2.99 25.90 -6.39
CA PHE A 14 1.73 25.24 -6.00
C PHE A 14 1.21 25.76 -4.67
N HIS A 15 -0.12 25.85 -4.58
CA HIS A 15 -0.85 26.18 -3.35
C HIS A 15 -1.01 24.96 -2.42
N GLY A 16 0.04 24.14 -2.36
CA GLY A 16 0.14 22.94 -1.55
C GLY A 16 -0.36 21.69 -2.27
N TRP A 17 -0.51 20.63 -1.48
CA TRP A 17 -0.95 19.34 -1.99
C TRP A 17 -2.41 19.36 -2.45
N GLN A 18 -3.31 19.76 -1.55
CA GLN A 18 -4.76 19.60 -1.72
C GLN A 18 -5.32 20.55 -2.78
N ILE A 19 -6.25 20.07 -3.60
CA ILE A 19 -7.02 20.91 -4.52
C ILE A 19 -7.69 22.07 -3.77
N GLN A 20 -7.54 23.26 -4.34
CA GLN A 20 -8.21 24.49 -3.91
C GLN A 20 -8.82 25.17 -5.14
N PRO A 21 -9.97 25.84 -5.00
CA PRO A 21 -10.57 26.58 -6.12
C PRO A 21 -9.57 27.57 -6.73
N ASN A 22 -9.49 27.57 -8.07
CA ASN A 22 -8.71 28.52 -8.89
C ASN A 22 -7.19 28.55 -8.63
N ASN A 23 -6.63 27.58 -7.91
CA ASN A 23 -5.21 27.57 -7.56
C ASN A 23 -4.54 26.25 -7.96
N PRO A 24 -3.34 26.30 -8.57
CA PRO A 24 -2.60 25.09 -8.92
C PRO A 24 -2.24 24.32 -7.64
N SER A 25 -2.43 23.00 -7.67
CA SER A 25 -2.13 22.09 -6.55
C SER A 25 -1.52 20.80 -7.09
N ILE A 26 -0.69 20.14 -6.29
CA ILE A 26 -0.06 18.88 -6.68
C ILE A 26 -1.12 17.80 -6.97
N GLN A 27 -2.14 17.70 -6.10
CA GLN A 27 -3.24 16.76 -6.29
C GLN A 27 -3.99 17.01 -7.60
N GLY A 28 -4.30 18.28 -7.92
CA GLY A 28 -5.01 18.62 -9.16
C GLY A 28 -4.23 18.27 -10.42
N GLU A 29 -2.92 18.52 -10.45
CA GLU A 29 -2.07 18.12 -11.59
C GLU A 29 -2.03 16.59 -11.77
N LEU A 30 -1.89 15.84 -10.67
CA LEU A 30 -1.86 14.39 -10.70
C LEU A 30 -3.21 13.80 -11.12
N GLU A 31 -4.32 14.30 -10.58
CA GLU A 31 -5.67 13.86 -10.97
C GLU A 31 -5.96 14.15 -12.44
N ASN A 32 -5.58 15.33 -12.94
CA ASN A 32 -5.70 15.68 -14.36
C ASN A 32 -4.87 14.74 -15.25
N ALA A 33 -3.61 14.50 -14.89
CA ALA A 33 -2.72 13.63 -15.64
C ALA A 33 -3.23 12.18 -15.68
N LEU A 34 -3.58 11.62 -14.52
CA LEU A 34 -4.13 10.27 -14.41
C LEU A 34 -5.43 10.14 -15.19
N SER A 35 -6.35 11.10 -15.04
CA SER A 35 -7.65 11.06 -15.71
C SER A 35 -7.52 11.12 -17.23
N THR A 36 -6.64 11.99 -17.72
CA THR A 36 -6.38 12.13 -19.15
C THR A 36 -5.75 10.88 -19.74
N ILE A 37 -4.72 10.34 -19.08
CA ILE A 37 -3.94 9.20 -19.57
C ILE A 37 -4.73 7.89 -19.51
N LEU A 38 -5.56 7.73 -18.48
CA LEU A 38 -6.39 6.55 -18.28
C LEU A 38 -7.77 6.67 -18.94
N GLY A 39 -8.21 7.86 -19.34
CA GLY A 39 -9.53 8.07 -19.93
C GLY A 39 -10.68 7.76 -18.97
N GLU A 40 -10.48 8.01 -17.68
CA GLU A 40 -11.46 7.82 -16.59
C GLU A 40 -11.37 9.02 -15.65
N ASN A 41 -12.42 9.36 -14.90
CA ASN A 41 -12.31 10.38 -13.86
C ASN A 41 -11.60 9.79 -12.63
N ILE A 42 -10.35 10.17 -12.41
CA ILE A 42 -9.50 9.63 -11.35
C ILE A 42 -9.35 10.68 -10.24
N SER A 43 -9.79 10.32 -9.03
CA SER A 43 -9.47 11.04 -7.80
C SER A 43 -8.39 10.32 -7.02
N ILE A 44 -7.59 11.08 -6.27
CA ILE A 44 -6.49 10.53 -5.47
C ILE A 44 -6.55 10.96 -3.99
N MET A 45 -5.93 10.17 -3.13
CA MET A 45 -5.70 10.54 -1.73
C MET A 45 -4.23 10.41 -1.33
N GLY A 46 -3.65 11.53 -0.91
CA GLY A 46 -2.25 11.63 -0.46
C GLY A 46 -2.01 11.10 0.95
N SER A 47 -0.79 10.62 1.20
CA SER A 47 -0.30 10.15 2.50
C SER A 47 -0.07 11.29 3.50
N SER A 48 0.20 12.50 2.97
CA SER A 48 0.40 13.74 3.72
C SER A 48 -0.15 14.94 2.94
N ARG A 49 -0.64 15.96 3.66
CA ARG A 49 -1.02 17.25 3.08
C ARG A 49 0.11 18.25 3.32
N THR A 50 0.86 18.60 2.29
CA THR A 50 1.85 19.68 2.38
C THR A 50 1.18 21.04 2.17
N ASP A 51 1.61 22.04 2.93
CA ASP A 51 1.17 23.44 2.77
C ASP A 51 1.75 24.05 1.48
N THR A 52 1.21 25.19 1.03
CA THR A 52 1.77 26.03 -0.05
C THR A 52 3.28 26.22 0.10
N GLY A 53 4.03 25.97 -0.97
CA GLY A 53 5.48 26.14 -1.02
C GLY A 53 6.31 25.03 -0.36
N VAL A 54 5.69 24.02 0.25
CA VAL A 54 6.42 22.90 0.89
C VAL A 54 6.69 21.81 -0.14
N ASN A 55 7.94 21.33 -0.17
CA ASN A 55 8.40 20.30 -1.11
C ASN A 55 8.14 18.88 -0.60
N ALA A 56 8.27 17.90 -1.49
CA ALA A 56 8.37 16.49 -1.12
C ALA A 56 9.39 15.75 -1.98
N ARG A 57 10.32 15.03 -1.36
CA ARG A 57 11.14 14.02 -2.05
C ARG A 57 10.39 12.71 -2.22
N GLN A 58 9.55 12.37 -1.24
CA GLN A 58 8.72 11.19 -1.27
C GLN A 58 7.34 11.50 -0.70
N GLN A 59 6.33 11.33 -1.55
CA GLN A 59 4.93 11.41 -1.18
C GLN A 59 4.21 10.27 -1.88
N PHE A 60 3.28 9.62 -1.19
CA PHE A 60 2.42 8.62 -1.82
C PHE A 60 1.01 9.17 -1.98
N ALA A 61 0.36 8.83 -3.09
CA ALA A 61 -1.09 8.93 -3.22
C ALA A 61 -1.66 7.60 -3.67
N HIS A 62 -2.94 7.33 -3.40
CA HIS A 62 -3.62 6.18 -3.96
C HIS A 62 -4.79 6.59 -4.83
N PHE A 63 -5.04 5.80 -5.86
CA PHE A 63 -6.15 5.96 -6.78
C PHE A 63 -6.76 4.61 -7.12
N ARG A 64 -7.99 4.64 -7.65
CA ARG A 64 -8.69 3.45 -8.13
C ARG A 64 -9.00 3.60 -9.61
N THR A 65 -8.92 2.50 -10.34
CA THR A 65 -9.34 2.41 -11.76
C THR A 65 -9.97 1.04 -12.00
N SER A 66 -10.89 0.98 -12.95
CA SER A 66 -11.47 -0.28 -13.42
C SER A 66 -10.48 -1.11 -14.25
N LYS A 67 -9.47 -0.44 -14.81
CA LYS A 67 -8.50 -1.02 -15.74
C LYS A 67 -7.42 -1.81 -15.01
N LYS A 68 -7.10 -2.99 -15.56
CA LYS A 68 -5.89 -3.73 -15.18
C LYS A 68 -4.68 -3.08 -15.85
N LEU A 69 -3.78 -2.54 -15.04
CA LEU A 69 -2.56 -1.89 -15.50
C LEU A 69 -1.44 -2.93 -15.56
N VAL A 70 -1.02 -3.32 -16.77
CA VAL A 70 -0.02 -4.37 -16.97
C VAL A 70 1.40 -3.80 -17.00
N GLU A 71 1.60 -2.63 -17.63
CA GLU A 71 2.91 -1.98 -17.76
C GLU A 71 3.01 -0.71 -16.92
N LEU A 72 3.22 -0.88 -15.60
CA LEU A 72 3.28 0.25 -14.66
C LEU A 72 4.40 1.24 -14.97
N ASP A 73 5.56 0.77 -15.48
CA ASP A 73 6.65 1.64 -15.89
C ASP A 73 6.33 2.46 -17.15
N ALA A 74 5.60 1.88 -18.10
CA ALA A 74 5.13 2.62 -19.27
C ALA A 74 4.14 3.72 -18.86
N LEU A 75 3.24 3.43 -17.92
CA LEU A 75 2.32 4.41 -17.34
C LEU A 75 3.08 5.53 -16.62
N LYS A 76 4.05 5.20 -15.76
CA LYS A 76 4.94 6.17 -15.10
C LYS A 76 5.59 7.10 -16.12
N ASN A 77 6.17 6.55 -17.19
CA ASN A 77 6.84 7.34 -18.23
C ASN A 77 5.87 8.27 -18.97
N ARG A 78 4.64 7.83 -19.24
CA ARG A 78 3.59 8.67 -19.84
C ARG A 78 3.17 9.80 -18.90
N LEU A 79 3.01 9.51 -17.60
CA LEU A 79 2.70 10.51 -16.58
C LEU A 79 3.79 11.58 -16.49
N ASN A 80 5.06 11.17 -16.44
CA ASN A 80 6.19 12.11 -16.37
C ASN A 80 6.36 12.96 -17.64
N LYS A 81 5.89 12.49 -18.80
CA LYS A 81 5.85 13.31 -20.03
C LYS A 81 4.70 14.33 -20.01
N PHE A 82 3.64 14.07 -19.27
CA PHE A 82 2.45 14.92 -19.20
C PHE A 82 2.56 15.97 -18.08
N LEU A 83 3.13 15.59 -16.94
CA LEU A 83 3.26 16.44 -15.76
C LEU A 83 4.22 17.60 -15.99
N LYS A 84 4.02 18.68 -15.23
CA LYS A 84 4.97 19.79 -15.14
C LYS A 84 6.31 19.30 -14.60
N SER A 85 7.40 19.95 -15.00
CA SER A 85 8.77 19.62 -14.57
C SER A 85 8.98 19.63 -13.05
N ASP A 86 8.11 20.32 -12.33
CA ASP A 86 8.13 20.40 -10.86
C ASP A 86 7.58 19.15 -10.16
N ILE A 87 6.97 18.20 -10.89
CA ILE A 87 6.36 16.98 -10.35
C ILE A 87 6.89 15.77 -11.11
N SER A 88 7.38 14.77 -10.39
CA SER A 88 7.82 13.49 -10.94
C SER A 88 7.12 12.34 -10.25
N VAL A 89 6.65 11.39 -11.05
CA VAL A 89 6.23 10.05 -10.62
C VAL A 89 7.45 9.16 -10.58
N ASN A 90 7.78 8.67 -9.39
CA ASN A 90 8.93 7.82 -9.15
C ASN A 90 8.58 6.34 -9.39
N LYS A 91 7.41 5.91 -8.88
CA LYS A 91 6.98 4.51 -8.95
C LYS A 91 5.46 4.38 -8.82
N ILE A 92 4.91 3.30 -9.36
CA ILE A 92 3.51 2.92 -9.23
C ILE A 92 3.47 1.50 -8.69
N PHE A 93 2.60 1.24 -7.73
CA PHE A 93 2.42 -0.04 -7.07
C PHE A 93 0.98 -0.46 -7.19
N LEU A 94 0.74 -1.69 -7.60
CA LEU A 94 -0.54 -2.32 -7.32
C LEU A 94 -0.60 -2.62 -5.82
N VAL A 95 -1.72 -2.28 -5.20
CA VAL A 95 -1.96 -2.53 -3.76
C VAL A 95 -3.31 -3.19 -3.55
N PHE A 96 -3.57 -3.62 -2.32
CA PHE A 96 -4.85 -4.21 -1.95
C PHE A 96 -6.00 -3.20 -2.02
N PRO A 97 -7.24 -3.66 -2.22
CA PRO A 97 -8.41 -2.79 -2.25
C PRO A 97 -8.64 -1.97 -0.98
N ASP A 98 -8.20 -2.45 0.19
CA ASP A 98 -8.30 -1.83 1.51
C ASP A 98 -7.12 -0.90 1.85
N SER A 99 -5.94 -1.14 1.27
CA SER A 99 -4.71 -0.33 1.45
C SER A 99 -4.95 1.18 1.38
N HIS A 100 -4.34 1.93 2.30
CA HIS A 100 -4.58 3.35 2.50
C HIS A 100 -3.30 4.15 2.80
N THR A 101 -2.89 5.00 1.86
CA THR A 101 -1.66 5.82 1.94
C THR A 101 -1.49 6.60 3.23
N ARG A 102 -2.59 7.14 3.77
CA ARG A 102 -2.55 7.89 5.02
C ARG A 102 -2.53 7.03 6.29
N PHE A 103 -3.35 5.99 6.37
CA PHE A 103 -3.59 5.30 7.64
C PHE A 103 -2.60 4.16 7.86
N ASP A 104 -2.08 3.58 6.78
CA ASP A 104 -1.14 2.45 6.85
C ASP A 104 0.33 2.92 6.93
N ALA A 105 0.57 4.21 6.69
CA ALA A 105 1.90 4.79 6.85
C ALA A 105 2.28 4.85 8.33
N LEU A 106 3.42 4.22 8.66
CA LEU A 106 3.95 4.07 10.01
C LEU A 106 4.47 5.40 10.57
N ASN A 107 5.23 6.14 9.77
CA ASN A 107 5.79 7.43 10.13
C ASN A 107 6.09 8.28 8.89
N ARG A 108 6.32 9.57 9.14
CA ARG A 108 6.78 10.53 8.15
C ARG A 108 8.03 11.22 8.69
N LYS A 109 8.95 11.55 7.78
CA LYS A 109 10.14 12.33 8.09
C LYS A 109 10.13 13.63 7.30
N TYR A 110 10.40 14.72 7.99
CA TYR A 110 10.61 16.03 7.39
C TYR A 110 12.01 16.51 7.69
N ILE A 111 12.58 17.23 6.73
CA ILE A 111 13.79 18.04 6.95
C ILE A 111 13.47 19.49 6.65
N TYR A 112 13.85 20.37 7.57
CA TYR A 112 13.85 21.81 7.36
C TYR A 112 15.27 22.32 7.14
N ARG A 113 15.53 23.01 6.04
CA ARG A 113 16.88 23.48 5.66
C ARG A 113 17.00 24.98 5.77
N ILE A 114 18.11 25.42 6.35
CA ILE A 114 18.47 26.82 6.51
C ILE A 114 19.83 27.09 5.88
N ILE A 115 19.93 28.19 5.14
CA ILE A 115 21.20 28.75 4.65
C ILE A 115 21.36 30.19 5.16
N ASN A 116 22.60 30.61 5.38
CA ASN A 116 22.93 31.92 5.93
C ASN A 116 23.34 32.97 4.87
N SER A 117 23.46 32.55 3.61
CA SER A 117 23.75 33.41 2.46
C SER A 117 22.78 33.13 1.32
N LYS A 118 22.67 34.06 0.37
CA LYS A 118 21.91 33.82 -0.86
C LYS A 118 22.60 32.73 -1.69
N ASP A 119 21.82 31.77 -2.17
CA ASP A 119 22.27 30.74 -3.10
C ASP A 119 21.13 30.44 -4.09
N PRO A 120 21.28 30.80 -5.39
CA PRO A 120 20.21 30.62 -6.37
C PRO A 120 19.85 29.15 -6.60
N PHE A 121 20.75 28.20 -6.31
CA PHE A 121 20.52 26.77 -6.47
C PHE A 121 19.76 26.14 -5.29
N LYS A 122 19.65 26.86 -4.17
CA LYS A 122 18.98 26.38 -2.95
C LYS A 122 17.70 27.12 -2.60
N ARG A 123 17.35 28.18 -3.33
CA ARG A 123 16.25 29.09 -3.01
C ARG A 123 14.87 28.41 -2.87
N GLU A 124 14.68 27.25 -3.50
CA GLU A 124 13.43 26.49 -3.52
C GLU A 124 13.43 25.32 -2.53
N ILE A 125 14.58 25.00 -1.92
CA ILE A 125 14.77 23.83 -1.03
C ILE A 125 15.35 24.17 0.34
N ALA A 126 15.71 25.43 0.56
CA ALA A 126 16.23 25.95 1.82
C ALA A 126 15.77 27.38 2.07
N ALA A 127 15.46 27.68 3.33
CA ALA A 127 15.07 29.01 3.77
C ALA A 127 16.30 29.84 4.14
N ILE A 128 16.34 31.09 3.67
CA ILE A 128 17.43 32.01 4.02
C ILE A 128 17.15 32.69 5.37
N TYR A 129 18.08 32.52 6.30
CA TYR A 129 18.14 33.20 7.59
C TYR A 129 19.57 33.69 7.86
N PHE A 130 19.79 35.01 7.82
CA PHE A 130 21.13 35.61 7.89
C PHE A 130 21.75 35.62 9.30
N LYS A 131 20.93 35.54 10.35
CA LYS A 131 21.41 35.58 11.73
C LYS A 131 21.91 34.21 12.16
N LYS A 132 23.04 34.17 12.86
CA LYS A 132 23.59 32.95 13.46
C LYS A 132 22.63 32.41 14.53
N LEU A 133 22.48 31.08 14.57
CA LEU A 133 21.64 30.37 15.53
C LEU A 133 22.52 29.60 16.53
N ASP A 134 22.09 29.55 17.78
CA ASP A 134 22.68 28.68 18.79
C ASP A 134 22.19 27.23 18.62
N ILE A 135 23.01 26.41 17.96
CA ILE A 135 22.68 25.01 17.63
C ILE A 135 22.56 24.15 18.90
N ALA A 136 23.30 24.47 19.96
CA ALA A 136 23.22 23.71 21.21
C ALA A 136 21.84 23.89 21.86
N LYS A 137 21.39 25.14 22.00
CA LYS A 137 20.04 25.43 22.53
C LYS A 137 18.92 24.92 21.63
N LEU A 138 19.11 24.98 20.31
CA LEU A 138 18.16 24.40 19.36
C LEU A 138 17.98 22.89 19.57
N ASN A 139 19.06 22.16 19.80
CA ASN A 139 19.00 20.73 20.09
C ASN A 139 18.43 20.43 21.47
N GLU A 140 18.77 21.22 22.49
CA GLU A 140 18.20 21.09 23.83
C GLU A 140 16.67 21.25 23.82
N ALA A 141 16.16 22.31 23.17
CA ALA A 141 14.73 22.52 22.98
C ALA A 141 14.08 21.45 22.09
N SER A 142 14.78 20.95 21.06
CA SER A 142 14.24 19.89 20.20
C SER A 142 14.05 18.58 20.95
N GLY A 143 14.94 18.25 21.89
CA GLY A 143 14.83 17.06 22.75
C GLY A 143 13.57 17.04 23.62
N ILE A 144 12.98 18.20 23.91
CA ILE A 144 11.73 18.32 24.67
C ILE A 144 10.55 17.76 23.86
N LEU A 145 10.56 17.89 22.53
CA LEU A 145 9.51 17.37 21.66
C LEU A 145 9.32 15.84 21.83
N LEU A 146 10.38 15.11 22.17
CA LEU A 146 10.31 13.66 22.38
C LEU A 146 9.58 13.26 23.68
N LYS A 147 9.40 14.22 24.61
CA LYS A 147 8.79 13.99 25.93
C LYS A 147 7.28 14.26 25.94
N HIS A 148 6.74 14.84 24.87
CA HIS A 148 5.35 15.28 24.78
C HIS A 148 4.61 14.58 23.64
N ILE A 149 3.29 14.52 23.76
CA ILE A 149 2.42 13.94 22.72
C ILE A 149 1.37 14.92 22.20
N ASP A 150 0.83 15.82 23.01
CA ASP A 150 -0.13 16.84 22.58
C ASP A 150 0.62 18.03 21.96
N PHE A 151 0.42 18.25 20.66
CA PHE A 151 1.04 19.35 19.92
C PHE A 151 0.04 20.40 19.42
N LYS A 152 -1.06 20.61 20.15
CA LYS A 152 -2.09 21.59 19.78
C LYS A 152 -1.53 23.00 19.57
N SER A 153 -0.54 23.43 20.36
CA SER A 153 0.13 24.73 20.20
C SER A 153 0.80 24.91 18.82
N PHE A 154 1.06 23.84 18.09
CA PHE A 154 1.66 23.91 16.76
C PHE A 154 0.67 23.60 15.63
N SER A 155 -0.59 23.27 15.94
CA SER A 155 -1.60 23.04 14.92
C SER A 155 -2.14 24.36 14.34
N LYS A 156 -2.45 24.39 13.04
CA LYS A 156 -3.37 25.40 12.52
C LYS A 156 -4.72 25.31 13.25
N VAL A 157 -5.40 26.45 13.40
CA VAL A 157 -6.76 26.53 13.93
C VAL A 157 -7.77 25.96 12.91
N LYS A 158 -8.98 25.60 13.38
CA LYS A 158 -10.08 25.03 12.56
C LYS A 158 -9.70 23.71 11.86
N THR A 159 -9.15 22.77 12.61
CA THR A 159 -8.82 21.42 12.11
C THR A 159 -9.91 20.42 12.43
N SER A 160 -10.16 19.50 11.49
CA SER A 160 -11.09 18.38 11.65
C SER A 160 -10.44 17.14 12.28
N VAL A 161 -9.47 17.33 13.20
CA VAL A 161 -8.78 16.21 13.86
C VAL A 161 -9.44 15.92 15.21
N ASN A 162 -9.57 14.63 15.55
CA ASN A 162 -10.15 14.20 16.83
C ASN A 162 -9.17 14.34 18.00
N THR A 163 -7.87 14.34 17.70
CA THR A 163 -6.77 14.40 18.67
C THR A 163 -5.58 15.15 18.06
N PHE A 164 -4.88 15.88 18.93
CA PHE A 164 -3.64 16.59 18.66
C PHE A 164 -2.39 15.76 18.99
N ASP A 165 -2.59 14.47 19.31
CA ASP A 165 -1.52 13.57 19.72
C ASP A 165 -0.68 13.15 18.52
N CYS A 166 0.62 13.40 18.62
CA CYS A 166 1.64 12.92 17.70
C CYS A 166 2.78 12.34 18.54
N LYS A 167 3.32 11.19 18.15
CA LYS A 167 4.50 10.61 18.79
C LYS A 167 5.71 10.95 17.95
N ILE A 168 6.53 11.89 18.43
CA ILE A 168 7.80 12.25 17.80
C ILE A 168 8.84 11.16 18.12
N GLU A 169 9.50 10.66 17.09
CA GLU A 169 10.53 9.62 17.17
C GLU A 169 11.94 10.23 17.06
N GLU A 170 12.09 11.27 16.26
CA GLU A 170 13.36 11.99 16.04
C GLU A 170 13.09 13.49 16.01
N ALA A 171 13.94 14.30 16.64
CA ALA A 171 13.92 15.76 16.56
C ALA A 171 15.29 16.35 16.89
N PHE A 172 16.06 16.77 15.89
CA PHE A 172 17.41 17.32 16.12
C PHE A 172 17.87 18.24 14.98
N TRP A 173 18.83 19.10 15.30
CA TRP A 173 19.51 20.01 14.38
C TRP A 173 20.94 19.53 14.11
N VAL A 174 21.34 19.53 12.84
CA VAL A 174 22.68 19.15 12.41
C VAL A 174 23.22 20.13 11.37
N GLN A 175 24.50 20.49 11.49
CA GLN A 175 25.19 21.34 10.52
C GLN A 175 25.81 20.47 9.42
N ASN A 176 25.35 20.65 8.18
CA ASN A 176 25.81 19.93 6.99
C ASN A 176 26.42 20.93 6.00
N GLY A 177 27.74 21.13 6.09
CA GLY A 177 28.45 22.16 5.32
C GLY A 177 27.89 23.55 5.62
N ASN A 178 27.41 24.25 4.58
CA ASN A 178 26.79 25.59 4.72
C ASN A 178 25.27 25.54 4.97
N THR A 179 24.70 24.36 5.17
CA THR A 179 23.26 24.18 5.42
C THR A 179 23.06 23.69 6.86
N LEU A 180 22.20 24.37 7.62
CA LEU A 180 21.73 23.88 8.90
C LEU A 180 20.40 23.14 8.68
N GLU A 181 20.29 21.90 9.16
CA GLU A 181 19.14 21.05 8.92
C GLU A 181 18.46 20.66 10.24
N PHE A 182 17.14 20.82 10.32
CA PHE A 182 16.31 20.24 11.36
C PHE A 182 15.63 18.98 10.84
N HIS A 183 15.92 17.85 11.47
CA HIS A 183 15.34 16.56 11.17
C HIS A 183 14.23 16.28 12.18
N ILE A 184 13.04 15.92 11.70
CA ILE A 184 11.92 15.52 12.56
C ILE A 184 11.15 14.35 11.96
N LYS A 185 10.91 13.32 12.78
CA LYS A 185 10.18 12.11 12.39
C LYS A 185 9.11 11.79 13.41
N ALA A 186 7.92 11.39 12.95
CA ALA A 186 6.80 11.06 13.81
C ALA A 186 5.82 10.12 13.12
N ASN A 187 4.99 9.43 13.89
CA ASN A 187 3.89 8.62 13.35
C ASN A 187 2.95 9.44 12.44
N ARG A 188 2.66 10.68 12.83
CA ARG A 188 1.88 11.66 12.07
C ARG A 188 2.26 13.09 12.45
N PHE A 189 1.84 14.06 11.64
CA PHE A 189 1.94 15.48 11.96
C PHE A 189 0.60 16.19 11.78
N LEU A 190 0.38 17.25 12.56
CA LEU A 190 -0.77 18.14 12.41
C LEU A 190 -0.52 19.15 11.28
N ARG A 191 -1.60 19.73 10.76
CA ARG A 191 -1.50 20.70 9.66
C ARG A 191 -0.71 21.94 10.12
N GLY A 192 0.41 22.23 9.44
CA GLY A 192 1.30 23.36 9.75
C GLY A 192 2.25 23.14 10.94
N MET A 193 2.20 21.97 11.57
CA MET A 193 2.93 21.65 12.80
C MET A 193 4.43 21.86 12.69
N VAL A 194 5.07 21.22 11.71
CA VAL A 194 6.54 21.25 11.59
C VAL A 194 7.05 22.69 11.42
N ARG A 195 6.37 23.50 10.60
CA ARG A 195 6.75 24.92 10.41
C ARG A 195 6.54 25.76 11.66
N ALA A 196 5.49 25.50 12.44
CA ALA A 196 5.25 26.19 13.71
C ALA A 196 6.30 25.80 14.77
N ILE A 197 6.68 24.52 14.83
CA ILE A 197 7.78 24.04 15.68
C ILE A 197 9.08 24.74 15.28
N VAL A 198 9.48 24.67 14.02
CA VAL A 198 10.71 25.32 13.53
C VAL A 198 10.69 26.81 13.82
N GLY A 199 9.58 27.50 13.54
CA GLY A 199 9.44 28.92 13.81
C GLY A 199 9.63 29.30 15.28
N THR A 200 9.17 28.43 16.19
CA THR A 200 9.34 28.62 17.63
C THR A 200 10.76 28.28 18.09
N LEU A 201 11.35 27.18 17.58
CA LEU A 201 12.74 26.83 17.83
C LEU A 201 13.70 27.93 17.36
N LEU A 202 13.42 28.58 16.22
CA LEU A 202 14.22 29.73 15.77
C LEU A 202 14.24 30.85 16.80
N ASN A 203 13.15 31.09 17.55
CA ASN A 203 13.17 32.07 18.63
C ASN A 203 14.12 31.65 19.77
N VAL A 204 14.20 30.35 20.10
CA VAL A 204 15.19 29.81 21.05
C VAL A 204 16.60 30.02 20.51
N GLY A 205 16.86 29.65 19.25
CA GLY A 205 18.17 29.78 18.62
C GLY A 205 18.66 31.22 18.48
N TYR A 206 17.74 32.19 18.44
CA TYR A 206 18.05 33.63 18.50
C TYR A 206 18.12 34.20 19.93
N GLY A 207 17.86 33.40 20.96
CA GLY A 207 17.84 33.83 22.36
C GLY A 207 16.66 34.73 22.73
N LYS A 208 15.57 34.70 21.95
CA LYS A 208 14.35 35.49 22.24
C LYS A 208 13.46 34.87 23.31
N ILE A 209 13.51 33.54 23.42
CA ILE A 209 12.83 32.74 24.45
C ILE A 209 13.81 31.69 24.95
N THR A 210 13.62 31.20 26.16
CA THR A 210 14.46 30.12 26.71
C THR A 210 13.98 28.74 26.27
N VAL A 211 14.72 27.70 26.65
CA VAL A 211 14.34 26.30 26.43
C VAL A 211 13.11 25.94 27.27
N GLU A 212 13.02 26.47 28.48
CA GLU A 212 11.88 26.31 29.39
C GLU A 212 10.63 27.01 28.85
N ASP A 213 10.77 28.22 28.29
CA ASP A 213 9.67 28.91 27.61
C ASP A 213 9.15 28.09 26.43
N PHE A 214 10.03 27.42 25.68
CA PHE A 214 9.63 26.54 24.60
C PHE A 214 8.76 25.39 25.10
N GLU A 215 9.16 24.72 26.20
CA GLU A 215 8.33 23.68 26.82
C GLU A 215 6.98 24.21 27.30
N LYS A 216 6.98 25.38 27.94
CA LYS A 216 5.76 26.04 28.40
C LYS A 216 4.77 26.27 27.25
N ILE A 217 5.25 26.70 26.08
CA ILE A 217 4.40 26.86 24.88
C ILE A 217 3.73 25.55 24.48
N ILE A 218 4.42 24.40 24.58
CA ILE A 218 3.82 23.08 24.30
C ILE A 218 2.67 22.82 25.27
N LEU A 219 2.93 23.03 26.56
CA LEU A 219 1.99 22.77 27.66
C LEU A 219 0.75 23.69 27.63
N GLU A 220 0.87 24.91 27.11
CA GLU A 220 -0.24 25.87 27.01
C GLU A 220 -1.34 25.44 26.01
N ARG A 221 -1.04 24.52 25.08
CA ARG A 221 -1.99 23.99 24.08
C ARG A 221 -2.74 25.09 23.29
N ASP A 222 -2.07 26.21 23.06
CA ASP A 222 -2.58 27.41 22.42
C ASP A 222 -1.67 27.84 21.26
N ARG A 223 -2.21 27.82 20.05
CA ARG A 223 -1.48 28.20 18.83
C ARG A 223 -0.98 29.63 18.87
N THR A 224 -1.63 30.55 19.58
CA THR A 224 -1.21 31.95 19.63
C THR A 224 0.12 32.16 20.36
N LYS A 225 0.53 31.17 21.15
CA LYS A 225 1.75 31.19 21.97
C LYS A 225 2.98 30.72 21.20
N ALA A 226 2.78 29.87 20.19
CA ALA A 226 3.84 29.42 19.31
C ALA A 226 4.29 30.52 18.34
N GLY A 227 5.54 30.43 17.92
CA GLY A 227 6.15 31.34 16.96
C GLY A 227 5.42 31.41 15.61
N ILE A 228 5.78 32.43 14.84
CA ILE A 228 5.37 32.56 13.44
C ILE A 228 5.89 31.33 12.70
N ALA A 229 5.03 30.70 11.88
CA ALA A 229 5.42 29.53 11.11
C ALA A 229 6.61 29.87 10.21
N ALA A 230 7.63 29.00 10.21
CA ALA A 230 8.81 29.15 9.39
C ALA A 230 8.46 29.19 7.89
N LYS A 231 9.38 29.74 7.07
CA LYS A 231 9.23 29.84 5.61
C LYS A 231 8.99 28.46 4.98
N ALA A 232 8.13 28.36 3.98
CA ALA A 232 7.66 27.07 3.48
C ALA A 232 8.70 26.33 2.64
N GLU A 233 9.45 27.08 1.82
CA GLU A 233 10.48 26.60 0.90
C GLU A 233 11.64 25.86 1.61
N GLY A 234 11.82 26.10 2.91
CA GLY A 234 12.80 25.36 3.71
C GLY A 234 12.35 23.96 4.10
N LEU A 235 11.05 23.65 4.05
CA LEU A 235 10.50 22.39 4.52
C LEU A 235 10.33 21.39 3.36
N THR A 236 10.81 20.16 3.57
CA THR A 236 10.62 19.06 2.63
C THR A 236 10.08 17.83 3.37
N LEU A 237 9.03 17.20 2.85
CA LEU A 237 8.66 15.83 3.22
C LEU A 237 9.66 14.87 2.58
N GLU A 238 10.50 14.24 3.39
CA GLU A 238 11.61 13.43 2.90
C GLU A 238 11.22 11.97 2.71
N GLU A 239 10.50 11.41 3.68
CA GLU A 239 10.16 9.99 3.70
C GLU A 239 8.74 9.76 4.23
N VAL A 240 8.07 8.74 3.67
CA VAL A 240 6.83 8.18 4.19
C VAL A 240 7.00 6.66 4.22
N ASN A 241 7.09 6.10 5.42
CA ASN A 241 7.41 4.69 5.59
C ASN A 241 6.16 3.84 5.82
N TYR A 242 6.14 2.66 5.22
CA TYR A 242 5.15 1.60 5.44
C TYR A 242 5.86 0.37 6.03
N SER A 243 5.11 -0.66 6.41
CA SER A 243 5.70 -1.91 6.90
C SER A 243 6.61 -2.56 5.85
N GLU A 244 7.56 -3.37 6.30
CA GLU A 244 8.34 -4.21 5.40
C GLU A 244 7.41 -5.10 4.55
N GLY A 245 7.77 -5.30 3.28
CA GLY A 245 6.92 -6.02 2.33
C GLY A 245 5.58 -5.33 2.02
N TYR A 246 5.36 -4.07 2.41
CA TYR A 246 4.04 -3.42 2.21
C TYR A 246 3.63 -3.34 0.73
N PHE A 247 4.61 -3.22 -0.16
CA PHE A 247 4.38 -3.15 -1.60
C PHE A 247 4.62 -4.48 -2.31
N GLU A 248 4.99 -5.52 -1.57
CA GLU A 248 5.22 -6.85 -2.11
C GLU A 248 3.92 -7.64 -2.03
N ARG A 249 3.46 -8.11 -3.18
CA ARG A 249 2.35 -9.05 -3.27
C ARG A 249 2.85 -10.48 -3.06
N LYS A 250 3.31 -10.79 -1.84
CA LYS A 250 3.84 -12.12 -1.52
C LYS A 250 2.69 -13.10 -1.28
N ILE A 251 2.58 -14.06 -2.19
CA ILE A 251 1.62 -15.17 -2.08
C ILE A 251 2.33 -16.35 -1.44
N GLU A 252 1.78 -16.81 -0.32
CA GLU A 252 2.21 -18.02 0.38
C GLU A 252 1.17 -19.12 0.12
N ILE A 253 1.62 -20.33 -0.19
CA ILE A 253 0.73 -21.49 -0.33
C ILE A 253 0.88 -22.34 0.93
N HIS A 254 -0.22 -22.68 1.60
CA HIS A 254 -0.22 -23.51 2.79
C HIS A 254 -1.40 -24.50 2.82
N GLU A 255 -1.26 -25.57 3.59
CA GLU A 255 -2.36 -26.52 3.83
C GLU A 255 -3.38 -25.91 4.81
N ALA A 256 -4.66 -25.96 4.44
CA ALA A 256 -5.75 -25.42 5.24
C ALA A 256 -5.81 -26.07 6.62
N GLN A 257 -5.85 -25.25 7.66
CA GLN A 257 -5.93 -25.69 9.04
C GLN A 257 -7.39 -25.82 9.51
N THR A 258 -7.64 -26.54 10.61
CA THR A 258 -9.00 -26.73 11.15
C THR A 258 -9.74 -25.41 11.41
N HIS A 259 -9.02 -24.36 11.86
CA HIS A 259 -9.60 -23.04 12.11
C HIS A 259 -9.94 -22.24 10.84
N GLU A 260 -9.48 -22.69 9.67
CA GLU A 260 -9.74 -22.05 8.37
C GLU A 260 -10.90 -22.72 7.60
N MET A 261 -11.53 -23.76 8.16
CA MET A 261 -12.60 -24.51 7.48
C MET A 261 -13.84 -23.65 7.18
N SER A 262 -14.13 -22.63 7.99
CA SER A 262 -15.18 -21.66 7.69
C SER A 262 -14.87 -20.87 6.42
N VAL A 263 -13.63 -20.40 6.26
CA VAL A 263 -13.16 -19.67 5.08
C VAL A 263 -13.16 -20.57 3.84
N VAL A 264 -12.74 -21.83 3.99
CA VAL A 264 -12.83 -22.84 2.91
C VAL A 264 -14.28 -23.01 2.44
N LYS A 265 -15.24 -23.11 3.38
CA LYS A 265 -16.66 -23.24 3.08
C LYS A 265 -17.18 -22.02 2.30
N GLU A 266 -16.81 -20.82 2.73
CA GLU A 266 -17.14 -19.56 2.02
C GLU A 266 -16.57 -19.52 0.60
N LEU A 267 -15.30 -19.90 0.41
CA LEU A 267 -14.67 -19.93 -0.91
C LEU A 267 -15.30 -20.94 -1.87
N PHE A 268 -15.74 -22.10 -1.36
CA PHE A 268 -16.46 -23.07 -2.18
C PHE A 268 -17.82 -22.53 -2.63
N ILE A 269 -18.55 -21.84 -1.74
CA ILE A 269 -19.82 -21.18 -2.08
C ILE A 269 -19.58 -20.08 -3.12
N GLU A 270 -18.53 -19.27 -2.96
CA GLU A 270 -18.18 -18.22 -3.93
C GLU A 270 -17.77 -18.81 -5.28
N TYR A 271 -17.00 -19.90 -5.30
CA TYR A 271 -16.68 -20.65 -6.51
C TYR A 271 -17.94 -21.12 -7.24
N GLN A 272 -18.91 -21.71 -6.53
CA GLN A 272 -20.20 -22.11 -7.11
C GLN A 272 -20.93 -20.92 -7.73
N ALA A 273 -21.04 -19.82 -6.98
CA ALA A 273 -21.71 -18.61 -7.46
C ALA A 273 -21.02 -18.05 -8.71
N HIS A 274 -19.69 -18.10 -8.77
CA HIS A 274 -18.90 -17.65 -9.90
C HIS A 274 -19.10 -18.50 -11.17
N LEU A 275 -19.29 -19.81 -11.02
CA LEU A 275 -19.54 -20.70 -12.16
C LEU A 275 -20.93 -20.51 -12.79
N GLY A 276 -21.89 -19.93 -12.06
CA GLY A 276 -23.25 -19.70 -12.56
C GLY A 276 -24.07 -20.97 -12.80
N ILE A 277 -23.69 -22.08 -12.17
CA ILE A 277 -24.34 -23.40 -12.33
C ILE A 277 -24.96 -23.84 -11.01
N SER A 278 -26.11 -24.50 -11.08
CA SER A 278 -26.65 -25.23 -9.94
C SER A 278 -25.84 -26.50 -9.68
N LEU A 279 -24.78 -26.41 -8.86
CA LEU A 279 -24.05 -27.58 -8.34
C LEU A 279 -24.89 -28.45 -7.37
N CYS A 280 -26.19 -28.19 -7.23
CA CYS A 280 -27.12 -28.89 -6.35
C CYS A 280 -27.24 -30.41 -6.64
N PHE A 281 -26.77 -30.87 -7.81
CA PHE A 281 -26.86 -32.28 -8.21
C PHE A 281 -25.60 -33.12 -7.91
N GLN A 282 -24.53 -32.52 -7.33
CA GLN A 282 -23.26 -33.21 -7.08
C GLN A 282 -22.89 -33.32 -5.59
N GLY A 283 -23.86 -33.56 -4.69
CA GLY A 283 -23.58 -33.71 -3.25
C GLY A 283 -22.82 -32.51 -2.66
N PHE A 284 -22.98 -31.32 -3.26
CA PHE A 284 -22.19 -30.14 -2.89
C PHE A 284 -22.50 -29.68 -1.47
N GLN A 285 -23.77 -29.74 -1.06
CA GLN A 285 -24.17 -29.46 0.31
C GLN A 285 -23.53 -30.44 1.30
N GLU A 286 -23.53 -31.74 0.99
CA GLU A 286 -22.86 -32.76 1.78
C GLU A 286 -21.34 -32.54 1.83
N GLU A 287 -20.71 -32.14 0.72
CA GLU A 287 -19.30 -31.76 0.66
C GLU A 287 -18.99 -30.59 1.60
N LEU A 288 -19.84 -29.54 1.61
CA LEU A 288 -19.68 -28.39 2.51
C LEU A 288 -19.93 -28.73 3.99
N ASP A 289 -20.77 -29.72 4.27
CA ASP A 289 -21.12 -30.11 5.63
C ASP A 289 -20.13 -31.11 6.24
N THR A 290 -19.37 -31.81 5.40
CA THR A 290 -18.39 -32.82 5.82
C THR A 290 -16.93 -32.34 5.73
N LEU A 291 -16.67 -31.08 5.35
CA LEU A 291 -15.30 -30.54 5.22
C LEU A 291 -14.42 -30.83 6.45
N PRO A 292 -13.16 -31.28 6.27
CA PRO A 292 -12.47 -31.47 4.98
C PRO A 292 -12.88 -32.76 4.24
N GLY A 293 -13.58 -33.70 4.88
CA GLY A 293 -14.24 -34.85 4.24
C GLY A 293 -13.31 -35.67 3.35
N LYS A 294 -13.66 -35.80 2.08
CA LYS A 294 -12.84 -36.49 1.05
C LYS A 294 -11.49 -35.82 0.76
N TYR A 295 -11.25 -34.62 1.27
CA TYR A 295 -9.98 -33.88 1.18
C TYR A 295 -9.14 -34.01 2.47
N SER A 296 -9.55 -34.85 3.42
CA SER A 296 -8.80 -35.09 4.65
C SER A 296 -7.55 -35.94 4.41
N VAL A 297 -6.57 -35.77 5.30
CA VAL A 297 -5.40 -36.66 5.39
C VAL A 297 -5.84 -38.10 5.69
N PRO A 298 -5.11 -39.14 5.24
CA PRO A 298 -3.78 -39.08 4.63
C PRO A 298 -3.77 -38.95 3.10
N THR A 299 -4.90 -39.07 2.41
CA THR A 299 -4.95 -39.17 0.95
C THR A 299 -5.57 -37.96 0.25
N GLY A 300 -5.94 -36.93 1.02
CA GLY A 300 -6.45 -35.65 0.57
C GLY A 300 -5.66 -34.47 1.12
N THR A 301 -5.83 -33.29 0.51
CA THR A 301 -5.45 -32.00 1.12
C THR A 301 -6.27 -30.86 0.54
N ILE A 302 -6.29 -29.72 1.24
CA ILE A 302 -6.79 -28.44 0.72
C ILE A 302 -5.65 -27.45 0.84
N LEU A 303 -5.25 -26.83 -0.27
CA LEU A 303 -4.26 -25.77 -0.30
C LEU A 303 -4.95 -24.42 -0.44
N LEU A 304 -4.51 -23.47 0.37
CA LEU A 304 -4.90 -22.08 0.31
C LEU A 304 -3.74 -21.24 -0.21
N ALA A 305 -4.04 -20.26 -1.06
CA ALA A 305 -3.12 -19.19 -1.38
C ALA A 305 -3.45 -18.02 -0.45
N LYS A 306 -2.47 -17.58 0.35
CA LYS A 306 -2.61 -16.52 1.33
C LYS A 306 -1.70 -15.35 0.96
N GLU A 307 -2.24 -14.14 1.05
CA GLU A 307 -1.50 -12.89 0.90
C GLU A 307 -1.67 -12.07 2.18
N ARG A 308 -0.61 -11.98 3.00
CA ARG A 308 -0.70 -11.48 4.39
C ARG A 308 -1.74 -12.26 5.20
N GLU A 309 -2.84 -11.64 5.61
CA GLU A 309 -3.93 -12.30 6.35
C GLU A 309 -5.12 -12.70 5.48
N ASN A 310 -5.11 -12.36 4.19
CA ASN A 310 -6.24 -12.60 3.29
C ASN A 310 -6.01 -13.86 2.45
N ILE A 311 -7.05 -14.67 2.30
CA ILE A 311 -7.03 -15.77 1.33
C ILE A 311 -7.29 -15.23 -0.07
N ALA A 312 -6.45 -15.64 -1.02
CA ALA A 312 -6.44 -15.22 -2.41
C ALA A 312 -7.03 -16.29 -3.35
N GLY A 313 -6.98 -17.55 -2.94
CA GLY A 313 -7.46 -18.67 -3.75
C GLY A 313 -7.33 -20.00 -3.02
N ILE A 314 -7.86 -21.04 -3.64
CA ILE A 314 -7.99 -22.37 -3.07
C ILE A 314 -7.82 -23.43 -4.17
N VAL A 315 -7.31 -24.60 -3.79
CA VAL A 315 -7.41 -25.83 -4.58
C VAL A 315 -7.47 -27.03 -3.64
N ALA A 316 -8.20 -28.07 -4.03
CA ALA A 316 -8.36 -29.28 -3.24
C ALA A 316 -7.88 -30.52 -4.00
N LEU A 317 -7.43 -31.52 -3.24
CA LEU A 317 -7.01 -32.83 -3.73
C LEU A 317 -7.75 -33.91 -2.97
N LYS A 318 -8.31 -34.88 -3.70
CA LYS A 318 -8.84 -36.12 -3.15
C LYS A 318 -8.31 -37.33 -3.89
N GLN A 319 -8.32 -38.48 -3.25
CA GLN A 319 -8.08 -39.76 -3.89
C GLN A 319 -9.27 -40.17 -4.78
N LEU A 320 -8.99 -40.77 -5.94
CA LEU A 320 -9.98 -41.48 -6.76
C LEU A 320 -9.87 -42.98 -6.56
N GLU A 321 -8.66 -43.49 -6.71
CA GLU A 321 -8.31 -44.91 -6.61
C GLU A 321 -6.82 -45.02 -6.25
N ASP A 322 -6.30 -46.23 -6.09
CA ASP A 322 -4.91 -46.43 -5.70
C ASP A 322 -3.95 -45.87 -6.76
N GLY A 323 -3.09 -44.94 -6.33
CA GLY A 323 -2.13 -44.26 -7.21
C GLY A 323 -2.71 -43.18 -8.11
N ILE A 324 -4.02 -42.88 -8.02
CA ILE A 324 -4.68 -41.84 -8.83
C ILE A 324 -5.44 -40.84 -7.93
N CYS A 325 -5.12 -39.56 -8.09
CA CYS A 325 -5.77 -38.46 -7.39
C CYS A 325 -6.53 -37.54 -8.35
N GLU A 326 -7.41 -36.72 -7.79
CA GLU A 326 -8.16 -35.70 -8.51
C GLU A 326 -7.92 -34.31 -7.92
N MET A 327 -7.57 -33.36 -8.78
CA MET A 327 -7.60 -31.94 -8.43
C MET A 327 -9.01 -31.39 -8.61
N LYS A 328 -9.54 -30.76 -7.57
CA LYS A 328 -10.87 -30.16 -7.53
C LYS A 328 -10.81 -28.74 -6.97
N ARG A 329 -11.87 -27.96 -7.24
CA ARG A 329 -12.12 -26.65 -6.60
C ARG A 329 -10.97 -25.65 -6.75
N LEU A 330 -10.26 -25.66 -7.89
CA LEU A 330 -9.29 -24.60 -8.20
C LEU A 330 -10.07 -23.29 -8.41
N PHE A 331 -9.90 -22.34 -7.50
CA PHE A 331 -10.54 -21.04 -7.58
C PHE A 331 -9.60 -19.94 -7.09
N VAL A 332 -9.57 -18.83 -7.81
CA VAL A 332 -8.84 -17.61 -7.42
C VAL A 332 -9.85 -16.49 -7.36
N LEU A 333 -9.91 -15.81 -6.22
CA LEU A 333 -10.82 -14.70 -6.01
C LEU A 333 -10.63 -13.62 -7.08
N PRO A 334 -11.71 -12.96 -7.57
CA PRO A 334 -11.63 -12.01 -8.69
C PRO A 334 -10.53 -10.94 -8.55
N ASP A 335 -10.34 -10.39 -7.36
CA ASP A 335 -9.30 -9.37 -7.08
C ASP A 335 -7.85 -9.90 -7.17
N TYR A 336 -7.70 -11.22 -7.16
CA TYR A 336 -6.43 -11.96 -7.22
C TYR A 336 -6.24 -12.66 -8.57
N GLN A 337 -7.15 -12.47 -9.52
CA GLN A 337 -7.03 -13.10 -10.83
C GLN A 337 -5.96 -12.47 -11.73
N GLY A 338 -5.27 -13.33 -12.47
CA GLY A 338 -4.23 -12.95 -13.41
C GLY A 338 -2.93 -12.44 -12.77
N TYR A 339 -2.63 -12.86 -11.53
CA TYR A 339 -1.30 -12.76 -10.89
C TYR A 339 -0.55 -14.09 -10.88
N GLY A 340 -1.03 -15.10 -11.61
CA GLY A 340 -0.42 -16.43 -11.63
C GLY A 340 -0.72 -17.29 -10.40
N ILE A 341 -1.58 -16.86 -9.48
CA ILE A 341 -1.93 -17.61 -8.26
C ILE A 341 -2.52 -18.99 -8.57
N GLY A 342 -3.37 -19.11 -9.59
CA GLY A 342 -3.89 -20.41 -10.01
C GLY A 342 -2.78 -21.38 -10.44
N LYS A 343 -1.73 -20.87 -11.11
CA LYS A 343 -0.53 -21.66 -11.45
C LYS A 343 0.21 -22.08 -10.19
N MET A 344 0.43 -21.17 -9.24
CA MET A 344 1.12 -21.46 -7.98
C MET A 344 0.39 -22.55 -7.18
N LEU A 345 -0.94 -22.46 -7.09
CA LEU A 345 -1.78 -23.45 -6.42
C LEU A 345 -1.68 -24.83 -7.09
N THR A 346 -1.78 -24.89 -8.42
CA THR A 346 -1.66 -26.16 -9.15
C THR A 346 -0.26 -26.75 -9.06
N GLU A 347 0.80 -25.95 -9.16
CA GLU A 347 2.19 -26.41 -9.01
C GLU A 347 2.44 -26.99 -7.61
N ALA A 348 1.98 -26.30 -6.56
CA ALA A 348 2.07 -26.78 -5.18
C ALA A 348 1.27 -28.08 -4.96
N LEU A 349 0.08 -28.19 -5.57
CA LEU A 349 -0.74 -29.40 -5.47
C LEU A 349 -0.11 -30.59 -6.19
N LEU A 350 0.50 -30.37 -7.36
CA LEU A 350 1.24 -31.41 -8.09
C LEU A 350 2.41 -31.94 -7.24
N GLU A 351 3.18 -31.06 -6.62
CA GLU A 351 4.27 -31.45 -5.71
C GLU A 351 3.75 -32.26 -4.52
N LYS A 352 2.68 -31.78 -3.87
CA LYS A 352 2.04 -32.50 -2.75
C LYS A 352 1.54 -33.88 -3.17
N SER A 353 1.01 -34.01 -4.39
CA SER A 353 0.50 -35.28 -4.92
C SER A 353 1.61 -36.32 -5.09
N LYS A 354 2.78 -35.90 -5.57
CA LYS A 354 3.98 -36.74 -5.64
C LYS A 354 4.43 -37.22 -4.27
N ASN A 355 4.42 -36.31 -3.28
CA ASN A 355 4.76 -36.64 -1.89
C ASN A 355 3.78 -37.62 -1.25
N LEU A 356 2.51 -37.62 -1.68
CA LEU A 356 1.50 -38.61 -1.31
C LEU A 356 1.57 -39.90 -2.16
N SER A 357 2.62 -40.07 -2.98
CA SER A 357 2.87 -41.25 -3.82
C SER A 357 1.81 -41.52 -4.90
N PHE A 358 1.05 -40.49 -5.31
CA PHE A 358 0.20 -40.60 -6.49
C PHE A 358 1.04 -40.61 -7.77
N LYS A 359 0.62 -41.40 -8.76
CA LYS A 359 1.26 -41.55 -10.07
C LYS A 359 0.57 -40.73 -11.15
N THR A 360 -0.74 -40.56 -11.03
CA THR A 360 -1.54 -39.80 -11.98
C THR A 360 -2.44 -38.81 -11.24
N MET A 361 -2.54 -37.60 -11.77
CA MET A 361 -3.55 -36.62 -11.37
C MET A 361 -4.56 -36.43 -12.50
N LYS A 362 -5.84 -36.47 -12.16
CA LYS A 362 -6.96 -36.16 -13.06
C LYS A 362 -7.65 -34.87 -12.63
N LEU A 363 -8.33 -34.21 -13.56
CA LEU A 363 -9.22 -33.09 -13.29
C LEU A 363 -10.31 -33.00 -14.36
N ASP A 364 -11.43 -32.36 -14.00
CA ASP A 364 -12.43 -31.90 -14.94
C ASP A 364 -12.65 -30.39 -14.80
N THR A 365 -12.96 -29.74 -15.91
CA THR A 365 -13.21 -28.30 -15.99
C THR A 365 -14.19 -28.00 -17.10
N LEU A 366 -14.99 -26.95 -16.94
CA LEU A 366 -15.89 -26.48 -17.99
C LEU A 366 -15.06 -25.91 -19.15
N GLY A 367 -15.40 -26.27 -20.38
CA GLY A 367 -14.70 -25.83 -21.58
C GLY A 367 -14.75 -24.31 -21.76
N ARG A 368 -15.82 -23.66 -21.32
CA ARG A 368 -15.96 -22.19 -21.31
C ARG A 368 -14.96 -21.46 -20.38
N LEU A 369 -14.28 -22.15 -19.47
CA LEU A 369 -13.24 -21.56 -18.61
C LEU A 369 -11.89 -21.54 -19.34
N GLU A 370 -11.79 -20.76 -20.40
CA GLU A 370 -10.63 -20.74 -21.30
C GLU A 370 -9.30 -20.50 -20.57
N SER A 371 -9.29 -19.64 -19.55
CA SER A 371 -8.10 -19.35 -18.74
C SER A 371 -7.62 -20.56 -17.93
N ALA A 372 -8.54 -21.36 -17.38
CA ALA A 372 -8.24 -22.59 -16.67
C ALA A 372 -7.75 -23.68 -17.65
N VAL A 373 -8.43 -23.84 -18.78
CA VAL A 373 -8.04 -24.79 -19.84
C VAL A 373 -6.62 -24.49 -20.36
N ALA A 374 -6.32 -23.22 -20.62
CA ALA A 374 -4.99 -22.79 -21.04
C ALA A 374 -3.93 -23.04 -19.96
N LEU A 375 -4.27 -22.82 -18.69
CA LEU A 375 -3.39 -23.12 -17.56
C LEU A 375 -3.04 -24.61 -17.50
N TYR A 376 -4.02 -25.50 -17.56
CA TYR A 376 -3.80 -26.95 -17.47
C TYR A 376 -2.92 -27.46 -18.61
N LYS A 377 -3.21 -27.04 -19.86
CA LYS A 377 -2.37 -27.38 -21.02
C LYS A 377 -0.94 -26.89 -20.85
N LYS A 378 -0.74 -25.66 -20.36
CA LYS A 378 0.59 -25.09 -20.09
C LYS A 378 1.36 -25.84 -19.00
N LEU A 379 0.65 -26.40 -18.03
CA LEU A 379 1.22 -27.25 -16.99
C LEU A 379 1.40 -28.72 -17.43
N GLY A 380 1.12 -29.04 -18.69
CA GLY A 380 1.33 -30.35 -19.29
C GLY A 380 0.31 -31.38 -18.82
N PHE A 381 -0.94 -30.98 -18.61
CA PHE A 381 -2.07 -31.88 -18.59
C PHE A 381 -2.54 -32.15 -20.01
N GLU A 382 -2.91 -33.40 -20.29
CA GLU A 382 -3.42 -33.87 -21.57
C GLU A 382 -4.89 -34.22 -21.46
N GLN A 383 -5.67 -34.02 -22.52
CA GLN A 383 -7.09 -34.33 -22.50
C GLN A 383 -7.29 -35.85 -22.49
N THR A 384 -8.20 -36.34 -21.65
CA THR A 384 -8.48 -37.78 -21.46
C THR A 384 -9.96 -38.08 -21.63
N ASN A 385 -10.31 -39.36 -21.58
CA ASN A 385 -11.70 -39.82 -21.58
C ASN A 385 -12.40 -39.45 -20.25
N PRO A 386 -13.73 -39.29 -20.25
CA PRO A 386 -14.50 -39.10 -19.03
C PRO A 386 -14.21 -40.20 -18.00
N TYR A 387 -13.98 -39.79 -16.75
CA TYR A 387 -13.71 -40.71 -15.63
C TYR A 387 -14.70 -40.54 -14.47
N ASN A 388 -15.66 -39.61 -14.59
CA ASN A 388 -16.78 -39.44 -13.69
C ASN A 388 -18.04 -39.04 -14.48
N ILE A 389 -19.20 -39.07 -13.83
CA ILE A 389 -20.46 -38.60 -14.44
C ILE A 389 -20.58 -37.10 -14.15
N ASN A 390 -20.67 -36.30 -15.21
CA ASN A 390 -20.88 -34.86 -15.12
C ASN A 390 -22.06 -34.46 -16.05
N PRO A 391 -23.08 -33.75 -15.55
CA PRO A 391 -24.25 -33.35 -16.33
C PRO A 391 -23.97 -32.20 -17.32
N GLU A 392 -22.83 -31.51 -17.21
CA GLU A 392 -22.51 -30.38 -18.07
C GLU A 392 -21.99 -30.86 -19.44
N GLU A 393 -22.62 -30.39 -20.52
CA GLU A 393 -22.29 -30.83 -21.89
C GLU A 393 -20.91 -30.33 -22.38
N ASP A 394 -20.41 -29.22 -21.83
CA ASP A 394 -19.12 -28.62 -22.22
C ASP A 394 -17.94 -29.05 -21.32
N ILE A 395 -18.10 -30.09 -20.51
CA ILE A 395 -17.05 -30.55 -19.61
C ILE A 395 -15.86 -31.14 -20.37
N LEU A 396 -14.66 -30.76 -19.96
CA LEU A 396 -13.39 -31.31 -20.45
C LEU A 396 -12.69 -32.06 -19.33
N TYR A 397 -12.13 -33.23 -19.66
CA TYR A 397 -11.37 -34.06 -18.75
C TYR A 397 -9.89 -34.02 -19.10
N PHE A 398 -9.04 -33.92 -18.09
CA PHE A 398 -7.61 -33.87 -18.25
C PHE A 398 -6.91 -34.84 -17.29
N GLU A 399 -5.74 -35.33 -17.68
CA GLU A 399 -4.86 -36.11 -16.83
C GLU A 399 -3.39 -35.70 -17.01
N LYS A 400 -2.59 -36.00 -16.00
CA LYS A 400 -1.15 -35.78 -15.99
C LYS A 400 -0.44 -36.87 -15.19
N GLN A 401 0.62 -37.43 -15.77
CA GLN A 401 1.57 -38.28 -15.05
C GLN A 401 2.44 -37.41 -14.13
N LEU A 402 2.58 -37.83 -12.86
CA LEU A 402 3.22 -37.08 -11.78
C LEU A 402 4.72 -37.36 -11.66
#